data_AF-L5KEQ8-F1
#
_entry.id   AF-L5KEQ8-F1
#
_cell.length_a   1.000
_cell.length_b   1.000
_cell.length_c   1.000
_cell.angle_alpha   90.00
_cell.angle_beta   90.00
_cell.angle_gamma   90.00
#
_symmetry.space_group_name_H-M   'P 1'
#
loop_
_entity.id
_entity.type
_entity.pdbx_description
1 polymer ?
#
loop_
_entity_poly.entity_id
_entity_poly.type
_entity_poly.pdbx_seq_one_letter_code
_entity_poly.pdbx_strand_id
1 'polypeptide(L)'
;MEPLPGQAHLSCWFGTSSLGTRPSPPPTICPLQEYGLLRKGTVLLADNVIVPGAPDFLAHVRGSSRFECTHFSSYLERARAVDGLEKAVYMGPGSPEQP
;
A
#
# COMPACT_ATOMS: atom_id res chain seq x y z
N MET A 1 7.88 -18.67 -32.80
CA MET A 1 7.48 -17.27 -32.96
C MET A 1 7.78 -16.61 -31.62
N GLU A 2 8.97 -16.01 -31.51
CA GLU A 2 9.49 -15.43 -30.28
C GLU A 2 8.77 -14.10 -29.96
N PRO A 3 8.33 -13.85 -28.72
CA PRO A 3 7.79 -12.55 -28.34
C PRO A 3 8.90 -11.53 -28.04
N LEU A 4 8.64 -10.28 -28.40
CA LEU A 4 9.55 -9.13 -28.27
C LEU A 4 9.86 -8.78 -26.79
N PRO A 5 11.05 -8.19 -26.50
CA PRO A 5 11.45 -7.83 -25.14
C PRO A 5 10.66 -6.60 -24.68
N GLY A 6 9.66 -6.82 -23.83
CA GLY A 6 8.80 -5.75 -23.32
C GLY A 6 7.60 -6.19 -22.49
N GLN A 7 7.27 -7.49 -22.45
CA GLN A 7 6.30 -8.02 -21.50
C GLN A 7 7.01 -8.54 -20.25
N ALA A 8 7.13 -7.67 -19.24
CA ALA A 8 7.38 -8.10 -17.87
C ALA A 8 6.16 -8.92 -17.40
N HIS A 9 6.27 -10.22 -17.65
CA HIS A 9 5.52 -11.30 -17.04
C HIS A 9 5.69 -11.22 -15.53
N LEU A 10 4.79 -10.51 -14.85
CA LEU A 10 4.58 -10.62 -13.41
C LEU A 10 3.84 -11.93 -13.15
N SER A 11 4.56 -13.04 -13.30
CA SER A 11 4.13 -14.36 -12.86
C SER A 11 3.85 -14.32 -11.37
N CYS A 12 2.58 -14.52 -11.06
CA CYS A 12 2.07 -15.08 -9.83
C CYS A 12 2.96 -16.24 -9.32
N TRP A 13 3.78 -15.95 -8.33
CA TRP A 13 4.17 -16.87 -7.26
C TRP A 13 3.50 -16.27 -6.01
N PHE A 14 2.58 -16.88 -5.28
CA PHE A 14 2.39 -18.25 -4.78
C PHE A 14 0.89 -18.60 -4.89
N GLY A 15 0.43 -19.84 -5.08
CA GLY A 15 0.82 -21.10 -4.46
C GLY A 15 -0.48 -21.73 -3.94
N THR A 16 -0.96 -22.78 -4.60
CA THR A 16 -2.18 -23.50 -4.21
C THR A 16 -1.92 -24.25 -2.90
N SER A 17 -2.50 -23.80 -1.79
CA SER A 17 -2.64 -24.63 -0.59
C SER A 17 -3.85 -24.14 0.19
N SER A 18 -4.82 -25.04 0.32
CA SER A 18 -6.01 -24.94 1.15
C SER A 18 -5.68 -24.57 2.59
N LEU A 19 -6.00 -23.34 3.03
CA LEU A 19 -6.55 -23.02 4.36
C LEU A 19 -6.82 -21.50 4.43
N GLY A 20 -8.08 -21.12 4.64
CA GLY A 20 -8.47 -19.81 5.18
C GLY A 20 -8.35 -18.60 4.25
N THR A 21 -9.50 -18.08 3.82
CA THR A 21 -9.66 -16.77 3.17
C THR A 21 -9.18 -15.64 4.08
N ARG A 22 -7.90 -15.29 3.99
CA ARG A 22 -7.41 -13.94 4.32
C ARG A 22 -7.36 -13.13 3.03
N PRO A 23 -7.98 -11.93 2.98
CA PRO A 23 -7.85 -11.07 1.81
C PRO A 23 -6.37 -10.77 1.58
N SER A 24 -5.90 -11.00 0.35
CA SER A 24 -4.54 -10.70 -0.08
C SER A 24 -4.30 -9.20 0.07
N PRO A 25 -3.24 -8.77 0.75
CA PRO A 25 -2.96 -7.36 0.89
C PRO A 25 -2.52 -6.73 -0.45
N PRO A 26 -2.71 -5.41 -0.61
CA PRO A 26 -2.25 -4.71 -1.81
C PRO A 26 -0.73 -4.83 -1.98
N PRO A 27 -0.24 -4.84 -3.23
CA PRO A 27 1.08 -5.36 -3.61
C PRO A 27 2.31 -4.58 -3.11
N THR A 28 2.18 -3.56 -2.27
CA THR A 28 3.32 -2.69 -1.89
C THR A 28 3.52 -2.46 -0.39
N ILE A 29 2.49 -2.45 0.46
CA ILE A 29 2.69 -2.19 1.90
C ILE A 29 3.07 -3.45 2.69
N CYS A 30 2.38 -4.57 2.44
CA CYS A 30 2.63 -5.79 3.19
C CYS A 30 4.07 -6.31 3.11
N PRO A 31 4.77 -6.30 1.96
CA PRO A 31 6.17 -6.72 1.96
C PRO A 31 7.06 -5.83 2.86
N LEU A 32 6.89 -4.51 2.87
CA LEU A 32 7.76 -3.62 3.66
C LEU A 32 7.61 -3.82 5.18
N GLN A 33 6.38 -4.10 5.65
CA GLN A 33 6.13 -4.44 7.06
C GLN A 33 6.65 -5.83 7.41
N GLU A 34 6.40 -6.83 6.55
CA GLU A 34 6.79 -8.22 6.77
C GLU A 34 8.32 -8.43 6.74
N TYR A 35 9.02 -7.69 5.87
CA TYR A 35 10.49 -7.72 5.81
C TYR A 35 11.16 -6.82 6.87
N GLY A 36 10.40 -6.18 7.77
CA GLY A 36 10.96 -5.35 8.85
C GLY A 36 11.65 -4.08 8.38
N LEU A 37 11.31 -3.57 7.20
CA LEU A 37 11.96 -2.38 6.61
C LEU A 37 11.38 -1.06 7.14
N LEU A 38 10.26 -1.11 7.86
CA LEU A 38 9.66 0.06 8.49
C LEU A 38 10.10 0.18 9.95
N ARG A 39 10.70 1.32 10.30
CA ARG A 39 10.94 1.73 11.69
C ARG A 39 9.95 2.80 12.09
N LYS A 40 9.67 2.94 13.39
CA LYS A 40 8.83 4.03 13.90
C LYS A 40 9.35 5.37 13.38
N GLY A 41 8.45 6.18 12.82
CA GLY A 41 8.75 7.44 12.15
C GLY A 41 9.02 7.33 10.64
N THR A 42 9.06 6.12 10.05
CA THR A 42 9.14 5.99 8.59
C THR A 42 7.93 6.64 7.94
N VAL A 43 8.16 7.51 6.97
CA VAL A 43 7.11 8.21 6.22
C VAL A 43 6.92 7.51 4.88
N LEU A 44 5.70 7.03 4.64
CA LEU A 44 5.25 6.59 3.34
C LEU A 44 4.54 7.77 2.67
N LEU A 45 4.88 8.05 1.42
CA LEU A 45 4.20 9.03 0.60
C LEU A 45 3.71 8.33 -0.67
N ALA A 46 2.40 8.23 -0.83
CA ALA A 46 1.77 7.59 -1.97
C ALA A 46 1.10 8.65 -2.85
N ASP A 47 1.49 8.69 -4.13
CA ASP A 47 0.82 9.47 -5.17
C ASP A 47 -0.32 8.67 -5.80
N ASN A 48 -1.24 9.35 -6.48
CA ASN A 48 -2.34 8.75 -7.23
C ASN A 48 -3.31 7.88 -6.41
N VAL A 49 -3.50 8.25 -5.14
CA VAL A 49 -4.37 7.48 -4.23
C VAL A 49 -5.86 7.61 -4.58
N ILE A 50 -6.22 8.63 -5.37
CA ILE A 50 -7.58 8.83 -5.88
C ILE A 50 -7.68 8.47 -7.36
N VAL A 51 -6.70 8.85 -8.21
CA VAL A 51 -6.68 8.52 -9.66
C VAL A 51 -5.31 8.01 -10.11
N PRO A 52 -5.16 6.74 -10.59
CA PRO A 52 -6.21 5.74 -10.80
C PRO A 52 -6.80 5.14 -9.51
N GLY A 53 -6.20 5.42 -8.35
CA GLY A 53 -6.73 5.02 -7.05
C GLY A 53 -5.94 3.90 -6.40
N ALA A 54 -5.87 3.96 -5.06
CA ALA A 54 -5.25 2.92 -4.23
C ALA A 54 -6.15 2.59 -3.02
N PRO A 55 -7.37 2.07 -3.23
CA PRO A 55 -8.37 1.91 -2.17
C PRO A 55 -7.88 0.97 -1.06
N ASP A 56 -7.22 -0.13 -1.41
CA ASP A 56 -6.70 -1.10 -0.44
C ASP A 56 -5.56 -0.51 0.40
N PHE A 57 -4.69 0.30 -0.23
CA PHE A 57 -3.63 1.04 0.47
C PHE A 57 -4.26 1.98 1.51
N LEU A 58 -5.23 2.80 1.07
CA LEU A 58 -5.91 3.76 1.92
C LEU A 58 -6.66 3.07 3.07
N ALA A 59 -7.35 1.97 2.78
CA ALA A 59 -8.04 1.18 3.79
C ALA A 59 -7.07 0.62 4.84
N HIS A 60 -5.92 0.10 4.42
CA HIS A 60 -4.90 -0.44 5.33
C HIS A 60 -4.29 0.63 6.22
N VAL A 61 -3.82 1.74 5.65
CA VAL A 61 -3.12 2.78 6.44
C VAL A 61 -4.09 3.57 7.32
N ARG A 62 -5.29 3.90 6.83
CA ARG A 62 -6.29 4.65 7.62
C ARG A 62 -7.03 3.78 8.63
N GLY A 63 -7.16 2.48 8.38
CA GLY A 63 -7.80 1.52 9.28
C GLY A 63 -6.88 0.98 10.38
N SER A 64 -5.58 1.32 10.36
CA SER A 64 -4.60 0.79 11.30
C SER A 64 -4.11 1.86 12.29
N SER A 65 -4.11 1.54 13.58
CA SER A 65 -3.46 2.37 14.62
C SER A 65 -1.93 2.44 14.49
N ARG A 66 -1.34 1.66 13.58
CA ARG A 66 0.10 1.65 13.30
C ARG A 66 0.52 2.76 12.34
N PHE A 67 -0.41 3.53 11.78
CA PHE A 67 -0.10 4.64 10.89
C PHE A 67 -0.85 5.90 11.28
N GLU A 68 -0.16 7.03 11.23
CA GLU A 68 -0.77 8.35 11.28
C GLU A 68 -0.86 8.89 9.86
N CYS A 69 -2.09 9.13 9.38
CA CYS A 69 -2.35 9.48 7.99
C CYS A 69 -2.70 10.97 7.84
N THR A 70 -2.18 11.59 6.79
CA THR A 70 -2.55 12.95 6.35
C THR A 70 -2.77 12.92 4.84
N HIS A 71 -3.95 13.35 4.40
CA HIS A 71 -4.28 13.45 2.99
C HIS A 71 -4.01 14.85 2.47
N PHE A 72 -3.33 14.94 1.33
CA PHE A 72 -3.06 16.18 0.61
C PHE A 72 -3.80 16.16 -0.72
N SER A 73 -4.97 16.79 -0.77
CA SER A 73 -5.72 16.93 -2.01
C SER A 73 -4.96 17.81 -3.00
N SER A 74 -4.92 17.37 -4.26
CA SER A 74 -4.29 18.10 -5.36
C SER A 74 -5.07 17.89 -6.65
N TYR A 75 -4.66 18.54 -7.72
CA TYR A 75 -5.27 18.37 -9.02
C TYR A 75 -4.28 17.69 -9.96
N LEU A 76 -4.78 16.72 -10.73
CA LEU A 76 -4.02 16.17 -11.83
C LEU A 76 -3.88 17.26 -12.89
N GLU A 77 -2.68 17.85 -12.99
CA GLU A 77 -2.42 19.06 -13.79
C GLU A 77 -2.90 18.94 -15.24
N ARG A 78 -2.88 17.72 -15.78
CA ARG A 78 -3.25 17.41 -17.17
C ARG A 78 -4.73 17.13 -17.40
N ALA A 79 -5.53 16.86 -16.36
CA ALA A 79 -6.91 16.36 -16.53
C ALA A 79 -7.99 17.17 -15.81
N ARG A 80 -7.64 18.21 -15.03
CA ARG A 80 -8.59 18.92 -14.12
C ARG A 80 -9.39 17.96 -13.23
N ALA A 81 -8.86 16.77 -12.98
CA ALA A 81 -9.42 15.79 -12.07
C ALA A 81 -8.82 16.02 -10.68
N VAL A 82 -9.64 15.85 -9.64
CA VAL A 82 -9.16 15.85 -8.27
C VAL A 82 -8.39 14.55 -8.03
N ASP A 83 -7.16 14.68 -7.55
CA ASP A 83 -6.36 13.57 -7.04
C ASP A 83 -5.86 13.91 -5.63
N GLY A 84 -4.89 13.16 -5.12
CA GLY A 84 -4.21 13.50 -3.88
C GLY A 84 -3.03 12.61 -3.57
N LEU A 85 -2.23 13.08 -2.63
CA LEU A 85 -1.15 12.31 -2.01
C LEU A 85 -1.61 11.87 -0.62
N GLU A 86 -1.30 10.64 -0.25
CA GLU A 86 -1.43 10.18 1.14
C GLU A 86 -0.05 10.11 1.79
N LYS A 87 0.13 10.84 2.88
CA LYS A 87 1.26 10.68 3.79
C LYS A 87 0.83 9.76 4.92
N ALA A 88 1.52 8.65 5.12
CA ALA A 88 1.32 7.75 6.25
C ALA A 88 2.62 7.59 7.05
N VAL A 89 2.62 8.03 8.30
CA VAL A 89 3.77 7.90 9.22
C VAL A 89 3.61 6.61 10.00
N TYR A 90 4.56 5.69 9.90
CA TYR A 90 4.53 4.43 10.62
C TYR A 90 4.85 4.66 12.11
N MET A 91 3.90 4.33 12.98
CA MET A 91 3.98 4.53 14.43
C MET A 91 4.63 3.35 15.17
N GLY A 92 4.93 2.26 14.45
CA GLY A 92 5.44 1.01 14.99
C GLY A 92 4.34 -0.04 15.21
N PRO A 93 4.71 -1.26 15.61
CA PRO A 93 3.74 -2.21 16.16
C PRO A 93 3.17 -1.58 17.44
N GLY A 94 1.85 -1.43 17.54
CA GLY A 94 1.21 -0.88 18.73
C GLY A 94 1.72 -1.56 19.99
N SER A 95 1.81 -0.84 21.10
CA SER A 95 2.08 -1.47 22.40
C SER A 95 1.10 -2.63 22.59
N PRO A 96 1.52 -3.82 23.06
CA PRO A 96 0.57 -4.84 23.46
C PRO A 96 -0.37 -4.19 24.46
N GLU A 97 -1.68 -4.22 24.22
CA GLU A 97 -2.64 -3.80 25.22
C GLU A 97 -2.31 -4.59 26.50
N GLN A 98 -1.95 -3.88 27.56
CA GLN A 98 -1.73 -4.50 28.85
C GLN A 98 -3.06 -5.11 29.32
N PRO A 99 -3.03 -6.27 30.01
CA PRO A 99 -4.20 -7.09 30.34
C PRO A 99 -5.33 -6.35 31.06
#